data_AF-A0A6C0DSL4-F1
#
_entry.id   AF-A0A6C0DSL4-F1
#
_cell.length_a   1.000
_cell.length_b   1.000
_cell.length_c   1.000
_cell.angle_alpha   90.00
_cell.angle_beta   90.00
_cell.angle_gamma   90.00
#
_symmetry.space_group_name_H-M   'P 1'
#
loop_
_entity.id
_entity.type
_entity.pdbx_description
1 polymer ?
#
loop_
_entity_poly.entity_id
_entity_poly.type
_entity_poly.pdbx_seq_one_letter_code
_entity_poly.pdbx_strand_id
1 'polypeptide(L)'
;MLVLGYLALIALIVAAGLFFRMYPRMPKNRYEGFSSPAVAPAEPKCIQRSLDAQTILRILPPCTDPSPTEDATDRAELALILKKLTCLDADVANNGVAGYNTLSLQYNTSHDAEPLTNFVGRCLNNGTQSRDLEIVIDKYDKRGKVLLNQITKRLGMDASSLMSNYDALLNTTMKTLKTNCLAPQSHLDIPFGPRDPGYSTPFSVARLASY
;
A
#
# COMPACT_ATOMS: atom_id res chain seq x y z
N MET A 1 -41.39 -35.50 35.31
CA MET A 1 -41.02 -35.61 33.87
C MET A 1 -41.14 -34.29 33.11
N LEU A 2 -42.19 -33.48 33.32
CA LEU A 2 -42.36 -32.18 32.65
C LEU A 2 -41.18 -31.19 32.81
N VAL A 3 -40.61 -31.09 34.01
CA VAL A 3 -39.48 -30.16 34.27
C VAL A 3 -38.21 -30.56 33.51
N LEU A 4 -37.93 -31.87 33.41
CA LEU A 4 -36.79 -32.39 32.66
C LEU A 4 -36.94 -32.16 31.15
N GLY A 5 -38.16 -32.29 30.62
CA GLY A 5 -38.46 -31.96 29.23
C GLY A 5 -38.24 -30.48 28.90
N TYR A 6 -38.60 -29.58 29.83
CA TYR A 6 -38.43 -28.14 29.64
C TYR A 6 -36.96 -27.72 29.65
N LEU A 7 -36.16 -28.28 30.56
CA LEU A 7 -34.71 -28.03 30.61
C LEU A 7 -33.99 -28.54 29.36
N ALA A 8 -34.37 -29.71 28.84
CA ALA A 8 -33.81 -30.24 27.60
C ALA A 8 -34.12 -29.32 26.39
N LEU A 9 -35.33 -28.77 26.32
CA LEU A 9 -35.74 -27.87 25.25
C LEU A 9 -34.98 -26.53 25.27
N ILE A 10 -34.77 -25.95 26.46
CA ILE A 10 -33.96 -24.73 26.61
C ILE A 10 -32.51 -24.99 26.19
N ALA A 11 -31.91 -26.10 26.61
CA ALA A 11 -30.55 -26.45 26.24
C ALA A 11 -30.39 -26.59 24.71
N LEU A 12 -31.39 -27.15 24.03
CA LEU A 12 -31.39 -27.34 22.58
C LEU A 12 -31.49 -26.00 21.83
N ILE A 13 -32.32 -25.07 22.32
CA ILE A 13 -32.43 -23.71 21.75
C ILE A 13 -31.10 -22.94 21.89
N VAL A 14 -30.48 -23.00 23.07
CA VAL A 14 -29.19 -22.34 23.32
C VAL A 14 -28.09 -22.95 22.45
N ALA A 15 -28.04 -24.27 22.36
CA ALA A 15 -27.08 -24.98 21.51
C ALA A 15 -27.26 -24.62 20.02
N ALA A 16 -28.50 -24.54 19.53
CA ALA A 16 -28.80 -24.10 18.17
C ALA A 16 -28.36 -22.65 17.93
N GLY A 17 -28.63 -21.74 18.86
CA GLY A 17 -28.19 -20.35 18.77
C GLY A 17 -26.67 -20.20 18.73
N LEU A 18 -25.95 -20.96 19.55
CA LEU A 18 -24.48 -21.01 19.54
C LEU A 18 -23.96 -21.61 18.23
N PHE A 19 -24.59 -22.67 17.73
CA PHE A 19 -24.23 -23.30 16.46
C PHE A 19 -24.36 -22.34 15.29
N PHE A 20 -25.47 -21.59 15.18
CA PHE A 20 -25.66 -20.60 14.11
C PHE A 20 -24.72 -19.38 14.23
N ARG A 21 -24.30 -19.03 15.44
CA ARG A 21 -23.32 -17.96 15.69
C ARG A 21 -21.89 -18.40 15.37
N MET A 22 -21.54 -19.65 15.68
CA MET A 22 -20.21 -20.20 15.44
C MET A 22 -20.03 -20.78 14.04
N TYR A 23 -21.12 -21.10 13.32
CA TYR A 23 -21.00 -21.54 11.94
C TYR A 23 -20.51 -20.38 11.07
N PRO A 24 -19.30 -20.47 10.49
CA PRO A 24 -18.84 -19.46 9.56
C PRO A 24 -19.79 -19.48 8.36
N ARG A 25 -20.57 -18.41 8.19
CA ARG A 25 -21.35 -18.20 6.97
C ARG A 25 -20.35 -18.10 5.82
N MET A 26 -20.12 -19.20 5.12
CA MET A 26 -19.25 -19.18 3.95
C MET A 26 -19.90 -18.26 2.90
N PRO A 27 -19.15 -17.29 2.34
CA PRO A 27 -19.67 -16.47 1.25
C PRO A 27 -20.01 -17.37 0.06
N LYS A 28 -21.18 -17.11 -0.55
CA LYS A 28 -21.80 -17.94 -1.59
C LYS A 28 -21.02 -17.97 -2.91
N ASN A 29 -20.06 -17.07 -3.08
CA ASN A 29 -19.25 -16.93 -4.30
C ASN A 29 -17.79 -17.24 -3.98
N ARG A 30 -17.41 -18.52 -4.07
CA ARG A 30 -16.00 -18.91 -4.22
C ARG A 30 -15.66 -18.86 -5.70
N TYR A 31 -15.26 -17.70 -6.19
CA TYR A 31 -14.42 -17.66 -7.38
C TYR A 31 -12.97 -17.77 -6.90
N GLU A 32 -12.27 -18.70 -7.53
CA GLU A 32 -10.88 -19.12 -7.37
C GLU A 32 -9.96 -18.12 -6.65
N GLY A 33 -9.47 -18.52 -5.47
CA GLY A 33 -8.08 -18.35 -5.00
C GLY A 33 -7.42 -16.97 -4.91
N PHE A 34 -7.94 -15.93 -5.55
CA PHE A 34 -7.46 -14.56 -5.46
C PHE A 34 -8.44 -13.83 -4.55
N SER A 35 -7.99 -13.52 -3.33
CA SER A 35 -8.76 -12.77 -2.34
C SER A 35 -8.98 -11.34 -2.81
N SER A 36 -9.82 -11.12 -3.82
CA SER A 36 -10.51 -9.85 -3.96
C SER A 36 -11.64 -9.87 -2.92
N PRO A 37 -11.65 -8.95 -1.95
CA PRO A 37 -12.72 -8.89 -0.97
C PRO A 37 -14.06 -8.73 -1.71
N ALA A 38 -15.03 -9.59 -1.38
CA ALA A 38 -16.36 -9.63 -2.01
C ALA A 38 -17.18 -8.34 -1.82
N VAL A 39 -16.69 -7.44 -0.96
CA VAL A 39 -17.14 -6.07 -0.79
C VAL A 39 -15.90 -5.21 -0.99
N ALA A 40 -15.97 -4.19 -1.86
CA ALA A 40 -14.88 -3.25 -2.01
C ALA A 40 -14.50 -2.70 -0.61
N PRO A 41 -13.22 -2.80 -0.21
CA PRO A 41 -12.82 -2.34 1.11
C PRO A 41 -13.17 -0.85 1.21
N ALA A 42 -13.69 -0.45 2.38
CA ALA A 42 -13.99 0.94 2.64
C ALA A 42 -12.77 1.80 2.27
N GLU A 43 -13.01 2.91 1.58
CA GLU A 43 -11.94 3.75 1.07
C GLU A 43 -11.02 4.18 2.23
N PRO A 44 -9.68 3.99 2.10
CA PRO A 44 -8.79 4.26 3.21
C PRO A 44 -8.78 5.75 3.52
N LYS A 45 -8.86 6.10 4.81
CA LYS A 45 -8.88 7.50 5.28
C LYS A 45 -7.64 8.30 4.84
N CYS A 46 -6.55 7.62 4.49
CA CYS A 46 -5.31 8.25 4.02
C CYS A 46 -5.52 9.14 2.79
N ILE A 47 -6.50 8.82 1.92
CA ILE A 47 -6.77 9.62 0.72
C ILE A 47 -7.19 11.05 1.05
N GLN A 48 -7.87 11.23 2.20
CA GLN A 48 -8.37 12.53 2.65
C GLN A 48 -7.25 13.50 3.04
N ARG A 49 -6.00 13.01 3.17
CA ARG A 49 -4.84 13.84 3.52
C ARG A 49 -4.29 14.64 2.35
N SER A 50 -4.48 14.18 1.11
CA SER A 50 -3.99 14.88 -0.09
C SER A 50 -5.16 15.49 -0.86
N LEU A 51 -5.14 16.81 -1.02
CA LEU A 51 -6.09 17.54 -1.87
C LEU A 51 -5.93 17.16 -3.35
N ASP A 52 -4.68 16.94 -3.78
CA ASP A 52 -4.37 16.62 -5.17
C ASP A 52 -4.92 15.24 -5.56
N ALA A 53 -4.74 14.23 -4.71
CA ALA A 53 -5.30 12.90 -4.91
C ALA A 53 -6.84 12.94 -4.95
N GLN A 54 -7.47 13.70 -4.05
CA GLN A 54 -8.92 13.90 -4.03
C GLN A 54 -9.42 14.59 -5.30
N THR A 55 -8.69 15.59 -5.79
CA THR A 55 -9.03 16.29 -7.04
C THR A 55 -9.00 15.33 -8.22
N ILE A 56 -7.95 14.51 -8.34
CA ILE A 56 -7.85 13.51 -9.41
C ILE A 56 -8.99 12.50 -9.31
N LEU A 57 -9.28 11.95 -8.13
CA LEU A 57 -10.37 10.97 -7.96
C LEU A 57 -11.76 11.57 -8.18
N ARG A 58 -11.95 12.86 -7.90
CA ARG A 58 -13.22 13.54 -8.16
C ARG A 58 -13.47 13.69 -9.67
N ILE A 59 -12.41 13.96 -10.44
CA ILE A 59 -12.49 14.09 -11.90
C ILE A 59 -12.53 12.71 -12.56
N LEU A 60 -11.76 11.76 -12.04
CA LEU A 60 -11.62 10.39 -12.53
C LEU A 60 -12.06 9.37 -11.47
N PRO A 61 -13.37 9.30 -11.15
CA PRO A 61 -13.86 8.32 -10.20
C PRO A 61 -13.64 6.88 -10.71
N PRO A 62 -13.39 5.92 -9.80
CA PRO A 62 -13.34 4.51 -10.16
C PRO A 62 -14.71 4.07 -10.71
N CYS A 63 -14.70 3.26 -11.78
CA CYS A 63 -15.93 2.76 -12.36
C CYS A 63 -16.61 1.75 -11.43
N THR A 64 -17.93 1.84 -11.31
CA THR A 64 -18.76 0.93 -10.48
C THR A 64 -19.31 -0.25 -11.27
N ASP A 65 -19.05 -0.30 -12.57
CA ASP A 65 -19.69 -1.28 -13.44
C ASP A 65 -19.16 -2.70 -13.19
N PRO A 66 -20.04 -3.71 -13.16
CA PRO A 66 -19.66 -5.09 -12.89
C PRO A 66 -18.91 -5.75 -14.06
N SER A 67 -18.94 -5.16 -15.26
CA SER A 67 -18.20 -5.64 -16.42
C SER A 67 -16.84 -4.96 -16.52
N PRO A 68 -15.71 -5.69 -16.47
CA PRO A 68 -14.40 -5.10 -16.60
C PRO A 68 -14.20 -4.61 -18.03
N THR A 69 -14.27 -3.29 -18.21
CA THR A 69 -13.81 -2.60 -19.42
C THR A 69 -12.40 -2.08 -19.21
N GLU A 70 -11.65 -1.83 -20.28
CA GLU A 70 -10.28 -1.28 -20.18
C GLU A 70 -10.25 0.06 -19.42
N ASP A 71 -11.27 0.90 -19.60
CA ASP A 71 -11.37 2.16 -18.86
C ASP A 71 -11.65 1.94 -17.37
N ALA A 72 -12.53 1.00 -17.04
CA ALA A 72 -12.80 0.62 -15.66
C ALA A 72 -11.55 0.08 -14.97
N THR A 73 -10.76 -0.77 -15.64
CA THR A 73 -9.52 -1.31 -15.10
C THR A 73 -8.47 -0.23 -14.88
N ASP A 74 -8.29 0.68 -15.84
CA ASP A 74 -7.28 1.74 -15.74
C ASP A 74 -7.64 2.76 -14.64
N ARG A 75 -8.92 3.12 -14.51
CA ARG A 75 -9.38 4.02 -13.43
C ARG A 75 -9.29 3.36 -12.06
N ALA A 76 -9.58 2.07 -11.97
CA ALA A 76 -9.41 1.30 -10.73
C ALA A 76 -7.93 1.22 -10.33
N GLU A 77 -7.04 0.99 -11.29
CA GLU A 77 -5.59 0.96 -11.03
C GLU A 77 -5.05 2.34 -10.64
N LEU A 78 -5.46 3.40 -11.34
CA LEU A 78 -5.09 4.78 -10.98
C LEU A 78 -5.54 5.10 -9.55
N ALA A 79 -6.78 4.76 -9.20
CA ALA A 79 -7.29 4.95 -7.84
C ALA A 79 -6.48 4.15 -6.80
N LEU A 80 -6.04 2.95 -7.13
CA LEU A 80 -5.18 2.15 -6.26
C LEU A 80 -3.80 2.82 -6.09
N ILE A 81 -3.18 3.34 -7.15
CA ILE A 81 -1.89 4.06 -7.07
C ILE A 81 -2.01 5.30 -6.18
N LEU A 82 -3.08 6.09 -6.34
CA LEU A 82 -3.32 7.28 -5.50
C LEU A 82 -3.49 6.90 -4.02
N LYS A 83 -4.23 5.82 -3.73
CA LYS A 83 -4.37 5.27 -2.38
C LYS A 83 -3.03 4.81 -1.81
N LYS A 84 -2.20 4.15 -2.62
CA LYS A 84 -0.85 3.72 -2.24
C LYS A 84 0.04 4.89 -1.87
N LEU A 85 0.14 5.92 -2.71
CA LEU A 85 0.98 7.09 -2.44
C LEU A 85 0.53 7.85 -1.18
N THR A 86 -0.78 8.06 -1.01
CA THR A 86 -1.32 8.79 0.15
C THR A 86 -1.23 8.01 1.46
N CYS A 87 -1.45 6.69 1.44
CA CYS A 87 -1.26 5.84 2.61
C CYS A 87 0.22 5.65 2.95
N LEU A 88 1.09 5.56 1.95
CA LEU A 88 2.54 5.51 2.15
C LEU A 88 3.02 6.79 2.86
N ASP A 89 2.62 7.95 2.35
CA ASP A 89 2.89 9.24 2.99
C ASP A 89 2.36 9.30 4.43
N ALA A 90 1.11 8.86 4.65
CA ALA A 90 0.49 8.86 5.96
C ALA A 90 1.20 7.96 6.98
N ASP A 91 1.62 6.76 6.58
CA ASP A 91 2.28 5.81 7.47
C ASP A 91 3.68 6.29 7.86
N VAL A 92 4.40 6.85 6.88
CA VAL A 92 5.76 7.37 7.09
C VAL A 92 5.75 8.66 7.90
N ALA A 93 4.84 9.60 7.60
CA ALA A 93 4.73 10.86 8.34
C ALA A 93 4.33 10.67 9.81
N ASN A 94 3.55 9.63 10.12
CA ASN A 94 3.06 9.36 11.47
C ASN A 94 3.84 8.24 12.19
N ASN A 95 4.97 7.77 11.65
CA ASN A 95 5.76 6.68 12.22
C ASN A 95 4.95 5.41 12.56
N GLY A 96 3.90 5.09 11.78
CA GLY A 96 3.12 3.86 11.97
C GLY A 96 2.32 3.74 13.28
N VAL A 97 2.12 4.83 14.03
CA VAL A 97 1.53 4.84 15.40
C VAL A 97 0.13 4.22 15.50
N ALA A 98 -0.63 4.12 14.41
CA ALA A 98 -2.00 3.59 14.38
C ALA A 98 -2.14 2.24 13.62
N GLY A 99 -1.04 1.53 13.40
CA GLY A 99 -1.00 0.43 12.43
C GLY A 99 -0.86 0.95 11.01
N TYR A 100 -0.24 0.14 10.13
CA TYR A 100 0.06 0.55 8.77
C TYR A 100 -1.23 0.64 7.93
N ASN A 101 -1.60 1.85 7.48
CA ASN A 101 -2.69 2.04 6.52
C ASN A 101 -2.41 1.25 5.23
N THR A 102 -1.13 1.14 4.87
CA THR A 102 -0.64 0.33 3.74
C THR A 102 -0.93 -1.17 3.87
N LEU A 103 -1.27 -1.70 5.07
CA LEU A 103 -1.56 -3.13 5.28
C LEU A 103 -2.84 -3.60 4.62
N SER A 104 -3.81 -2.70 4.50
CA SER A 104 -5.09 -2.98 3.85
C SER A 104 -5.04 -2.84 2.33
N LEU A 105 -3.92 -2.35 1.79
CA LEU A 105 -3.79 -2.10 0.35
C LEU A 105 -3.41 -3.38 -0.40
N GLN A 106 -4.00 -3.54 -1.57
CA GLN A 106 -3.76 -4.69 -2.42
C GLN A 106 -2.41 -4.57 -3.14
N TYR A 107 -1.64 -5.66 -3.10
CA TYR A 107 -0.47 -5.90 -3.95
C TYR A 107 -0.94 -6.42 -5.32
N ASN A 108 -1.59 -5.56 -6.10
CA ASN A 108 -2.23 -5.96 -7.35
C ASN A 108 -1.61 -5.33 -8.59
N THR A 109 -0.69 -4.38 -8.45
CA THR A 109 -0.08 -3.75 -9.63
C THR A 109 1.19 -4.50 -10.00
N SER A 110 1.37 -4.80 -11.28
CA SER A 110 2.59 -5.43 -11.82
C SER A 110 3.88 -4.64 -11.53
N HIS A 111 3.72 -3.39 -11.08
CA HIS A 111 4.79 -2.47 -10.73
C HIS A 111 5.19 -2.54 -9.25
N ASP A 112 4.44 -3.21 -8.38
CA ASP A 112 4.87 -3.40 -7.00
C ASP A 112 6.04 -4.42 -6.97
N ALA A 113 7.15 -4.07 -6.31
CA ALA A 113 8.27 -4.99 -6.08
C ALA A 113 8.14 -5.76 -4.76
N GLU A 114 7.53 -5.11 -3.76
CA GLU A 114 7.26 -5.65 -2.45
C GLU A 114 5.95 -5.04 -1.90
N PRO A 115 5.28 -5.70 -0.94
CA PRO A 115 4.16 -5.09 -0.22
C PRO A 115 4.59 -3.76 0.42
N LEU A 116 3.78 -2.71 0.23
CA LEU A 116 4.11 -1.37 0.75
C LEU A 116 4.31 -1.35 2.27
N THR A 117 3.64 -2.21 3.03
CA THR A 117 3.89 -2.36 4.46
C THR A 117 5.31 -2.75 4.80
N ASN A 118 5.91 -3.62 4.00
CA ASN A 118 7.28 -4.07 4.22
C ASN A 118 8.25 -2.92 3.93
N PHE A 119 8.00 -2.19 2.85
CA PHE A 119 8.75 -0.99 2.52
C PHE A 119 8.65 0.08 3.62
N VAL A 120 7.45 0.35 4.13
CA VAL A 120 7.25 1.27 5.27
C VAL A 120 7.99 0.77 6.50
N GLY A 121 7.88 -0.52 6.84
CA GLY A 121 8.60 -1.10 7.96
C GLY A 121 10.11 -0.93 7.83
N ARG A 122 10.67 -1.10 6.63
CA ARG A 122 12.09 -0.82 6.36
C ARG A 122 12.41 0.67 6.51
N CYS A 123 11.57 1.55 5.98
CA CYS A 123 11.71 3.00 6.09
C CYS A 123 11.79 3.44 7.55
N LEU A 124 10.83 3.03 8.39
CA LEU A 124 10.78 3.44 9.80
C LEU A 124 11.92 2.86 10.65
N ASN A 125 12.55 1.78 10.18
CA ASN A 125 13.72 1.18 10.81
C ASN A 125 15.05 1.70 10.23
N ASN A 126 15.05 2.81 9.48
CA ASN A 126 16.24 3.36 8.82
C ASN A 126 16.95 2.34 7.89
N GLY A 127 16.20 1.41 7.31
CA GLY A 127 16.70 0.34 6.44
C GLY A 127 16.56 0.64 4.95
N THR A 128 16.23 1.88 4.58
CA THR A 128 15.92 2.27 3.20
C THR A 128 16.95 3.26 2.67
N GLN A 129 17.50 2.96 1.49
CA GLN A 129 18.46 3.83 0.80
C GLN A 129 17.74 4.79 -0.16
N SER A 130 18.36 5.91 -0.52
CA SER A 130 17.79 6.87 -1.50
C SER A 130 17.42 6.21 -2.82
N ARG A 131 18.24 5.27 -3.29
CA ARG A 131 18.00 4.48 -4.50
C ARG A 131 16.68 3.70 -4.42
N ASP A 132 16.38 3.09 -3.28
CA ASP A 132 15.16 2.30 -3.11
C ASP A 132 13.93 3.22 -3.14
N LEU A 133 14.01 4.40 -2.51
CA LEU A 133 12.95 5.40 -2.57
C LEU A 133 12.67 5.84 -4.01
N GLU A 134 13.74 6.15 -4.76
CA GLU A 134 13.66 6.57 -6.15
C GLU A 134 13.05 5.49 -7.04
N ILE A 135 13.46 4.22 -6.88
CA ILE A 135 12.90 3.11 -7.66
C ILE A 135 11.40 2.94 -7.38
N VAL A 136 10.97 3.01 -6.12
CA VAL A 136 9.55 2.85 -5.78
C VAL A 136 8.72 4.01 -6.33
N ILE A 137 9.17 5.25 -6.16
CA ILE A 137 8.46 6.43 -6.65
C ILE A 137 8.45 6.51 -8.17
N ASP A 138 9.57 6.20 -8.85
CA ASP A 138 9.67 6.21 -10.32
C ASP A 138 8.69 5.22 -10.99
N LYS A 139 8.47 4.06 -10.37
CA LYS A 139 7.49 3.09 -10.88
C LYS A 139 6.06 3.62 -10.80
N TYR A 140 5.68 4.22 -9.67
CA TYR A 140 4.36 4.84 -9.56
C TYR A 140 4.22 6.01 -10.51
N ASP A 141 5.25 6.86 -10.63
CA ASP A 141 5.26 8.01 -11.54
C ASP A 141 5.01 7.59 -13.00
N LYS A 142 5.83 6.68 -13.52
CA LYS A 142 5.71 6.18 -14.88
C LYS A 142 4.33 5.58 -15.14
N ARG A 143 3.83 4.72 -14.24
CA ARG A 143 2.54 4.06 -14.43
C ARG A 143 1.38 5.05 -14.31
N GLY A 144 1.40 5.92 -13.32
CA GLY A 144 0.35 6.92 -13.11
C GLY A 144 0.22 7.88 -14.29
N LYS A 145 1.35 8.36 -14.84
CA LYS A 145 1.35 9.22 -16.04
C LYS A 145 0.80 8.50 -17.27
N VAL A 146 1.13 7.22 -17.47
CA VAL A 146 0.58 6.41 -18.56
C VAL A 146 -0.95 6.28 -18.42
N LEU A 147 -1.45 5.94 -17.23
CA LEU A 147 -2.88 5.80 -16.96
C LEU A 147 -3.62 7.12 -17.16
N LEU A 148 -3.10 8.23 -16.62
CA LEU A 148 -3.70 9.55 -16.78
C LEU A 148 -3.82 9.93 -18.26
N ASN A 149 -2.76 9.73 -19.05
CA ASN A 149 -2.80 10.00 -20.49
C ASN A 149 -3.81 9.11 -21.24
N GLN A 150 -3.90 7.82 -20.90
CA GLN A 150 -4.84 6.90 -21.55
C GLN A 150 -6.30 7.26 -21.22
N ILE A 151 -6.59 7.50 -19.95
CA ILE A 151 -7.94 7.84 -19.48
C ILE A 151 -8.39 9.19 -20.05
N THR A 152 -7.55 10.22 -19.95
CA THR A 152 -7.88 11.57 -20.47
C THR A 152 -8.05 11.59 -21.99
N LYS A 153 -7.21 10.83 -22.74
CA LYS A 153 -7.36 10.66 -24.19
C LYS A 153 -8.69 10.00 -24.55
N ARG A 154 -9.12 8.97 -23.82
CA ARG A 154 -10.43 8.31 -24.03
C ARG A 154 -11.60 9.24 -23.73
N LEU A 155 -11.47 10.10 -22.72
CA LEU A 155 -12.49 11.05 -22.30
C LEU A 155 -12.48 12.37 -23.09
N GLY A 156 -11.50 12.59 -23.98
CA GLY A 156 -11.35 13.84 -24.72
C GLY A 156 -11.04 15.05 -23.83
N MET A 157 -10.43 14.84 -22.67
CA MET A 157 -10.09 15.89 -21.70
C MET A 157 -8.63 16.30 -21.80
N ASP A 158 -8.32 17.53 -21.40
CA ASP A 158 -6.93 17.96 -21.23
C ASP A 158 -6.30 17.31 -19.99
N ALA A 159 -5.14 16.69 -20.18
CA ALA A 159 -4.39 16.00 -19.14
C ALA A 159 -3.54 16.94 -18.28
N SER A 160 -3.28 18.18 -18.73
CA SER A 160 -2.30 19.09 -18.12
C SER A 160 -2.54 19.35 -16.63
N SER A 161 -3.78 19.69 -16.26
CA SER A 161 -4.18 19.98 -14.88
C SER A 161 -4.08 18.76 -13.97
N LEU A 162 -4.48 17.58 -14.46
CA LEU A 162 -4.40 16.33 -13.72
C LEU A 162 -2.95 15.88 -13.53
N MET A 163 -2.11 16.06 -14.55
CA MET A 163 -0.68 15.75 -14.47
C MET A 163 0.00 16.63 -13.41
N SER A 164 -0.31 17.92 -13.38
CA SER A 164 0.22 18.85 -12.39
C SER A 164 -0.14 18.45 -10.95
N ASN A 165 -1.41 18.06 -10.72
CA ASN A 165 -1.84 17.57 -9.41
C ASN A 165 -1.12 16.26 -9.05
N TYR A 166 -0.91 15.39 -10.02
CA TYR A 166 -0.22 14.12 -9.81
C TYR A 166 1.25 14.31 -9.47
N ASP A 167 1.95 15.20 -10.18
CA ASP A 167 3.34 15.57 -9.88
C ASP A 167 3.46 16.24 -8.50
N ALA A 168 2.50 17.08 -8.11
CA ALA A 168 2.46 17.69 -6.77
C ALA A 168 2.33 16.63 -5.66
N LEU A 169 1.45 15.64 -5.85
CA LEU A 169 1.32 14.50 -4.95
C LEU A 169 2.64 13.73 -4.83
N LEU A 170 3.25 13.35 -5.96
CA LEU A 170 4.52 12.60 -5.96
C LEU A 170 5.65 13.36 -5.27
N ASN A 171 5.79 14.66 -5.55
CA ASN A 171 6.80 15.51 -4.94
C ASN A 171 6.61 15.60 -3.41
N THR A 172 5.36 15.72 -2.96
CA THR A 172 5.02 15.75 -1.53
C THR A 172 5.38 14.42 -0.88
N THR A 173 4.94 13.30 -1.44
CA THR A 173 5.26 11.96 -0.92
C THR A 173 6.76 11.71 -0.89
N MET A 174 7.48 12.04 -1.97
CA MET A 174 8.94 11.86 -2.06
C MET A 174 9.68 12.71 -1.03
N LYS A 175 9.21 13.94 -0.76
CA LYS A 175 9.77 14.79 0.30
C LYS A 175 9.57 14.17 1.68
N THR A 176 8.38 13.65 1.98
CA THR A 176 8.10 12.96 3.25
C THR A 176 8.98 11.72 3.40
N LEU A 177 9.11 10.90 2.35
CA LEU A 177 9.96 9.71 2.36
C LEU A 177 11.43 10.08 2.61
N LYS A 178 11.96 11.06 1.89
CA LYS A 178 13.36 11.50 2.09
C LYS A 178 13.61 12.01 3.51
N THR A 179 12.62 12.68 4.09
CA THR A 179 12.75 13.27 5.43
C THR A 179 12.73 12.21 6.54
N ASN A 180 11.90 11.17 6.39
CA ASN A 180 11.64 10.21 7.47
C ASN A 180 12.25 8.81 7.26
N CYS A 181 12.56 8.42 6.03
CA CYS A 181 13.03 7.07 5.71
C CYS A 181 14.53 6.94 5.50
N LEU A 182 15.19 8.04 5.13
CA LEU A 182 16.61 7.98 4.81
C LEU A 182 17.39 7.72 6.09
N ALA A 183 18.10 6.60 6.09
CA ALA A 183 19.08 6.33 7.13
C ALA A 183 20.04 7.54 7.22
N PRO A 184 20.38 8.01 8.43
CA PRO A 184 21.52 8.90 8.57
C PRO A 184 22.69 8.21 7.89
N GLN A 185 23.35 8.90 6.95
CA GLN A 185 24.44 8.30 6.18
C GLN A 185 25.40 7.63 7.17
N SER A 186 25.62 6.32 7.01
CA SER A 186 26.67 5.64 7.75
C SER A 186 27.98 6.28 7.28
N HIS A 187 28.58 7.07 8.15
CA HIS A 187 29.97 7.47 7.97
C HIS A 187 30.77 6.17 8.08
N LEU A 188 31.21 5.61 6.95
CA LEU A 188 32.10 4.45 6.92
C LEU A 188 33.39 4.70 7.73
N ASP A 189 33.72 5.97 7.93
CA ASP A 189 34.83 6.46 8.73
C ASP A 189 34.60 6.37 10.25
N ILE A 190 33.34 6.25 10.70
CA ILE A 190 32.99 6.24 12.14
C ILE A 190 31.96 5.12 12.39
N PRO A 191 32.39 3.92 12.85
CA PRO A 191 31.45 2.86 13.18
C PRO A 191 30.50 3.31 14.30
N PHE A 192 29.19 3.09 14.10
CA PHE A 192 28.15 3.57 15.02
C PHE A 192 28.09 2.76 16.33
N GLY A 193 28.81 1.63 16.39
CA GLY A 193 28.94 0.82 17.60
C GLY A 193 29.98 -0.30 17.49
N PRO A 194 30.25 -1.03 18.60
CA PRO A 194 31.32 -2.04 18.67
C PRO A 194 31.14 -3.26 17.75
N ARG A 195 29.94 -3.41 17.15
CA ARG A 195 29.58 -4.52 16.25
C ARG A 195 29.46 -4.08 14.78
N ASP A 196 29.64 -2.79 14.52
CA ASP A 196 29.62 -2.26 13.16
C ASP A 196 31.01 -2.52 12.56
N PRO A 197 31.13 -3.27 11.45
CA PRO A 197 32.39 -3.46 10.77
C PRO A 197 32.78 -2.14 10.09
N GLY A 198 33.19 -1.15 10.89
CA GLY A 198 33.88 0.02 10.40
C GLY A 198 35.02 -0.42 9.49
N TYR A 199 35.28 0.38 8.45
CA TYR A 199 36.15 0.03 7.33
C TYR A 199 37.46 -0.63 7.83
N SER A 200 37.57 -1.96 7.76
CA SER A 200 38.85 -2.62 7.91
C SER A 200 39.57 -2.47 6.58
N THR A 201 40.22 -1.32 6.37
CA THR A 201 41.18 -1.21 5.27
C THR A 201 42.25 -2.29 5.52
N PRO A 202 42.50 -3.22 4.60
CA PRO A 202 43.65 -4.11 4.75
C PRO A 202 44.91 -3.24 4.80
N PHE A 203 45.84 -3.54 5.70
CA PHE A 203 47.08 -2.78 5.90
C PHE A 203 47.94 -2.62 4.63
N SER A 204 47.64 -3.35 3.55
CA SER A 204 48.25 -3.12 2.24
C SER A 204 47.37 -3.64 1.10
N VAL A 205 47.30 -2.87 0.02
CA VAL A 205 46.70 -3.23 -1.28
C VAL A 205 47.41 -4.44 -1.92
N ALA A 206 48.65 -4.74 -1.50
CA ALA A 206 49.48 -5.83 -2.02
C ALA A 206 48.95 -7.25 -1.74
N ARG A 207 47.93 -7.41 -0.87
CA ARG A 207 47.29 -8.70 -0.56
C ARG A 207 45.93 -8.92 -1.23
N LEU A 208 45.48 -7.99 -2.07
CA LEU A 208 44.30 -8.23 -2.90
C LEU A 208 44.69 -9.19 -4.02
N ALA A 209 44.25 -10.45 -3.93
CA ALA A 209 44.35 -11.37 -5.04
C ALA A 209 43.60 -10.77 -6.23
N SER A 210 44.27 -10.71 -7.39
CA SER A 210 43.66 -10.31 -8.64
C SER A 210 42.53 -11.28 -8.98
N TYR A 211 41.29 -10.79 -9.02
CA TYR A 211 40.16 -11.45 -9.69
C TYR A 211 39.96 -10.83 -11.07
#